data_AF-A0A940A000-F1
#
_entry.id   AF-A0A940A000-F1
#
_cell.length_a   1.000
_cell.length_b   1.000
_cell.length_c   1.000
_cell.angle_alpha   90.00
_cell.angle_beta   90.00
_cell.angle_gamma   90.00
#
_symmetry.space_group_name_H-M   'P 1'
#
loop_
_entity.id
_entity.type
_entity.pdbx_description
1 polymer ?
#
loop_
_entity_poly.entity_id
_entity_poly.type
_entity_poly.pdbx_seq_one_letter_code
_entity_poly.pdbx_strand_id
1 'polypeptide(L)' 'MTKLRRVMREKGYTGKTFAEACGVGRSIIYKYMCGNRPISEKIAARFAAVLKVSPEEIMGEC' A
#
# COMPACT_ATOMS: atom_id res chain seq x y z
N MET A 1 -8.41 -2.42 9.99
CA MET A 1 -8.00 -1.57 8.84
C MET A 1 -6.49 -1.63 8.73
N THR A 2 -5.92 -1.99 7.59
CA THR A 2 -4.47 -2.17 7.44
C THR A 2 -3.70 -0.85 7.49
N LYS A 3 -2.42 -0.90 7.87
CA LYS A 3 -1.51 0.26 7.86
C LYS A 3 -1.43 0.92 6.49
N LEU A 4 -1.26 0.13 5.42
CA LEU A 4 -1.27 0.63 4.04
C LEU A 4 -2.53 1.45 3.74
N ARG A 5 -3.73 0.93 4.08
CA ARG A 5 -4.98 1.64 3.81
C ARG A 5 -5.08 2.95 4.58
N ARG A 6 -4.58 3.01 5.81
CA ARG A 6 -4.52 4.24 6.61
C ARG A 6 -3.62 5.29 5.95
N VAL A 7 -2.38 4.91 5.66
CA VAL A 7 -1.38 5.82 5.06
C VAL A 7 -1.82 6.30 3.68
N MET A 8 -2.38 5.43 2.85
CA MET A 8 -2.94 5.83 1.56
C MET A 8 -4.01 6.92 1.70
N ARG A 9 -4.92 6.77 2.68
CA ARG A 9 -5.98 7.75 2.94
C ARG A 9 -5.40 9.09 3.42
N GLU A 10 -4.43 9.06 4.32
CA GLU A 10 -3.73 10.26 4.80
C GLU A 10 -3.00 11.00 3.67
N LYS A 11 -2.45 10.26 2.71
CA LYS A 11 -1.80 10.80 1.50
C LYS A 11 -2.77 11.14 0.37
N GLY A 12 -4.08 11.02 0.58
CA GLY A 12 -5.11 11.38 -0.40
C GLY A 12 -5.28 10.38 -1.56
N TYR A 13 -4.76 9.16 -1.44
CA TYR A 13 -4.90 8.14 -2.47
C TYR A 13 -6.15 7.29 -2.28
N THR A 14 -6.77 6.95 -3.41
CA THR A 14 -7.75 5.86 -3.50
C THR A 14 -7.04 4.58 -3.94
N GLY A 15 -7.69 3.43 -3.77
CA GLY A 15 -7.14 2.16 -4.29
C GLY A 15 -6.92 2.17 -5.81
N LYS A 16 -7.67 2.97 -6.57
CA LYS A 16 -7.49 3.14 -8.02
C LYS A 16 -6.26 4.01 -8.31
N THR A 17 -6.23 5.22 -7.77
CA THR A 17 -5.15 6.18 -8.06
C THR A 17 -3.80 5.70 -7.54
N PHE A 18 -3.79 4.96 -6.42
CA PHE A 18 -2.56 4.34 -5.93
C PHE A 18 -2.05 3.21 -6.81
N ALA A 19 -2.95 2.39 -7.34
CA ALA A 19 -2.59 1.32 -8.26
C ALA A 19 -1.97 1.88 -9.55
N GLU A 20 -2.56 2.96 -10.08
CA GLU A 20 -2.03 3.71 -11.22
C GLU A 20 -0.64 4.30 -10.91
N ALA A 21 -0.49 4.99 -9.77
CA ALA A 21 0.80 5.57 -9.36
C ALA A 21 1.89 4.51 -9.15
N CYS A 22 1.51 3.31 -8.69
CA CYS A 22 2.45 2.20 -8.53
C CYS A 22 2.68 1.41 -9.83
N GLY A 23 1.89 1.62 -10.89
CA GLY A 23 1.94 0.81 -12.11
C GLY A 23 1.57 -0.67 -11.88
N VAL A 24 0.55 -0.94 -11.08
CA VAL A 24 0.06 -2.30 -10.77
C VAL A 24 -1.45 -2.40 -10.91
N GLY A 25 -1.99 -3.62 -11.01
CA GLY A 25 -3.44 -3.83 -11.05
C GLY A 25 -4.13 -3.51 -9.73
N ARG A 26 -5.34 -2.93 -9.80
CA ARG A 26 -6.15 -2.57 -8.61
C ARG A 26 -6.42 -3.77 -7.68
N SER A 27 -6.61 -4.97 -8.24
CA SER A 27 -6.83 -6.20 -7.47
C SER A 27 -5.63 -6.57 -6.59
N ILE A 28 -4.40 -6.21 -7.00
CA ILE A 28 -3.18 -6.41 -6.21
C ILE A 28 -3.20 -5.50 -4.98
N ILE A 29 -3.49 -4.21 -5.18
CA ILE A 29 -3.60 -3.25 -4.06
C ILE A 29 -4.69 -3.68 -3.08
N TYR A 30 -5.84 -4.13 -3.58
CA TYR A 30 -6.93 -4.61 -2.73
C TYR A 30 -6.51 -5.76 -1.81
N LYS A 31 -5.76 -6.76 -2.31
CA LYS A 31 -5.27 -7.87 -1.49
C LYS A 31 -4.43 -7.40 -0.29
N TYR A 32 -3.62 -6.35 -0.46
CA TYR A 32 -2.83 -5.76 0.63
C TYR A 32 -3.68 -4.89 1.56
N MET A 33 -4.58 -4.07 1.01
CA MET A 33 -5.44 -3.19 1.80
C MET A 33 -6.41 -3.95 2.70
N CYS A 34 -6.85 -5.13 2.29
CA CYS A 34 -7.76 -6.00 3.03
C CYS A 34 -7.05 -6.93 4.02
N GLY A 35 -5.72 -7.01 3.99
CA GLY A 35 -4.95 -7.92 4.83
C GLY A 35 -4.90 -9.37 4.33
N ASN A 36 -5.62 -9.71 3.26
CA ASN A 36 -5.56 -11.04 2.62
C ASN A 36 -4.16 -11.46 2.18
N ARG A 37 -3.24 -10.50 2.05
CA ARG A 37 -1.82 -10.77 1.76
C ARG A 37 -0.94 -9.81 2.56
N PRO A 38 0.07 -10.32 3.30
CA PRO A 38 1.06 -9.47 3.93
C PRO A 38 1.93 -8.78 2.87
N ILE A 39 2.38 -7.57 3.17
CA ILE A 39 3.28 -6.80 2.31
C ILE A 39 4.72 -7.25 2.57
N SER A 40 5.38 -7.81 1.56
CA SER A 40 6.81 -8.10 1.64
C SER A 40 7.64 -6.82 1.57
N GLU A 41 8.86 -6.86 2.09
CA GLU A 41 9.79 -5.72 2.11
C GLU A 41 10.01 -5.10 0.73
N LYS A 42 10.17 -5.92 -0.32
CA LYS A 42 10.31 -5.45 -1.71
C LYS A 42 9.10 -4.64 -2.19
N ILE A 43 7.88 -5.09 -1.85
CA ILE A 43 6.65 -4.38 -2.22
C ILE A 43 6.50 -3.12 -1.37
N ALA A 44 6.82 -3.20 -0.08
CA ALA A 44 6.81 -2.07 0.82
C ALA A 44 7.74 -0.96 0.33
N ALA A 45 8.98 -1.26 -0.05
CA ALA A 45 9.91 -0.28 -0.60
C ALA A 45 9.32 0.47 -1.81
N ARG A 46 8.69 -0.26 -2.75
CA ARG A 46 8.06 0.34 -3.94
C ARG A 46 6.86 1.23 -3.58
N PHE A 47 6.01 0.78 -2.66
CA PHE A 47 4.82 1.53 -2.24
C PHE A 47 5.18 2.75 -1.38
N ALA A 48 6.16 2.59 -0.50
CA ALA A 48 6.67 3.63 0.38
C ALA A 48 7.31 4.79 -0.41
N ALA A 49 7.99 4.50 -1.52
CA ALA A 49 8.50 5.52 -2.43
C ALA A 49 7.39 6.41 -3.01
N VAL A 50 6.25 5.82 -3.40
CA VAL A 50 5.09 6.57 -3.92
C VAL A 50 4.39 7.35 -2.81
N LEU A 51 4.28 6.77 -1.62
CA LEU A 51 3.62 7.38 -0.45
C LEU A 51 4.50 8.40 0.28
N LYS A 52 5.80 8.45 -0.02
CA LYS A 52 6.81 9.28 0.66
C LYS A 52 6.79 9.02 2.18
N VAL A 53 6.98 7.76 2.54
CA VAL A 53 7.00 7.20 3.90
C VAL A 53 8.11 6.16 3.99
N SER A 54 8.40 5.65 5.19
CA SER A 54 9.31 4.51 5.31
C SER A 54 8.56 3.18 5.05
N PRO A 55 9.23 2.12 4.55
CA PRO A 55 8.60 0.82 4.33
C PRO A 55 7.89 0.27 5.58
N GLU A 56 8.47 0.49 6.76
CA GLU A 56 7.99 0.00 8.06
C GLU A 56 6.65 0.61 8.47
N GLU A 57 6.33 1.81 7.95
CA GLU A 57 5.05 2.48 8.23
C GLU A 57 3.86 1.81 7.56
N ILE A 58 4.10 1.12 6.43
CA ILE A 58 3.07 0.40 5.69
C ILE A 58 3.18 -1.11 5.84
N MET A 59 4.34 -1.61 6.25
CA MET A 59 4.55 -3.01 6.66
C MET A 59 3.95 -3.27 8.04
N GLY A 60 3.43 -4.47 8.22
CA GLY A 60 2.84 -4.90 9.48
C GLY A 60 1.58 -5.70 9.24
N GLU A 61 1.20 -6.41 10.29
CA GLU A 61 0.37 -7.60 10.19
C GLU A 61 -1.10 -7.29 9.86
N CYS A 62 -1.71 -8.31 9.25
CA CYS A 62 -3.15 -8.46 9.21
C CYS A 62 -3.66 -8.83 10.59
#